data_AF-A0A497FFL1-F1
#
_entry.id   AF-A0A497FFL1-F1
#
_cell.length_a   1.000
_cell.length_b   1.000
_cell.length_c   1.000
_cell.angle_alpha   90.00
_cell.angle_beta   90.00
_cell.angle_gamma   90.00
#
_symmetry.space_group_name_H-M   'P 1'
#
loop_
_entity.id
_entity.type
_entity.pdbx_description
1 polymer ?
#
loop_
_entity_poly.entity_id
_entity_poly.type
_entity_poly.pdbx_seq_one_letter_code
_entity_poly.pdbx_strand_id
1 'polypeptide(L)'
;MLSYLELRRYWVKGLRNGNLYKLDKVERAFYKACMLYARRVKYIVNRFLLGLLQPIVEKLTATPKTQALRAGLEIVKRMYTCLVEKGVLAWAPYVRLWLTERSFIEYLGFMKLNTSVYLGV
;
A
#
# COMPACT_ATOMS: atom_id res chain seq x y z
N MET A 1 15.97 -4.06 -8.01
CA MET A 1 17.25 -3.76 -7.34
C MET A 1 16.97 -2.79 -6.22
N LEU A 2 17.59 -2.97 -5.05
CA LEU A 2 17.48 -2.03 -3.92
C LEU A 2 18.86 -1.64 -3.41
N SER A 3 19.13 -0.34 -3.37
CA SER A 3 20.37 0.24 -2.84
C SER A 3 20.28 0.51 -1.34
N TYR A 4 21.44 0.64 -0.69
CA TYR A 4 21.52 1.11 0.70
C TYR A 4 20.77 2.44 0.92
N LEU A 5 20.89 3.39 -0.01
CA LEU A 5 20.25 4.70 0.09
C LEU A 5 18.72 4.61 0.02
N GLU A 6 18.18 3.73 -0.83
CA GLU A 6 16.73 3.47 -0.89
C GLU A 6 16.23 2.85 0.42
N LEU A 7 16.90 1.80 0.90
CA LEU A 7 16.53 1.15 2.14
C LEU A 7 16.59 2.11 3.34
N ARG A 8 17.61 2.98 3.39
CA ARG A 8 17.72 4.02 4.42
C ARG A 8 16.59 5.04 4.32
N ARG A 9 16.22 5.47 3.11
CA ARG A 9 15.09 6.41 2.90
C ARG A 9 13.78 5.83 3.40
N TYR A 10 13.48 4.56 3.10
CA TYR A 10 12.28 3.91 3.59
C TYR A 10 12.29 3.73 5.11
N TRP A 11 13.45 3.41 5.70
CA TRP A 11 13.61 3.31 7.15
C TRP A 11 13.30 4.64 7.84
N VAL A 12 13.88 5.73 7.38
CA VAL A 12 13.64 7.08 7.92
C VAL A 12 12.18 7.49 7.75
N LYS A 13 11.57 7.18 6.58
CA LYS A 13 10.15 7.44 6.37
C LYS A 13 9.28 6.67 7.37
N GLY A 14 9.57 5.39 7.59
CA GLY A 14 8.92 4.51 8.56
C GLY A 14 9.08 4.96 10.02
N LEU A 15 10.21 5.58 10.35
CA LEU A 15 10.41 6.20 11.66
C LEU A 15 9.52 7.45 11.81
N ARG A 16 9.52 8.33 10.80
CA ARG A 16 8.77 9.60 10.82
C ARG A 16 7.26 9.41 10.89
N ASN A 17 6.71 8.40 10.22
CA ASN A 17 5.27 8.10 10.24
C ASN A 17 4.87 7.10 11.33
N GLY A 18 5.81 6.68 12.20
CA GLY A 18 5.56 5.71 13.26
C GLY A 18 5.28 4.28 12.78
N ASN A 19 5.34 3.99 11.48
CA ASN A 19 5.09 2.64 10.98
C ASN A 19 6.18 1.63 11.37
N LEU A 20 7.36 2.10 11.78
CA LEU A 20 8.40 1.23 12.29
C LEU A 20 7.94 0.38 13.49
N TYR A 21 7.02 0.89 14.31
CA TYR A 21 6.45 0.17 15.43
C TYR A 21 5.46 -0.94 15.03
N LYS A 22 4.95 -0.90 13.80
CA LYS A 22 4.06 -1.92 13.22
C LYS A 22 4.83 -3.14 12.69
N LEU A 23 6.14 -3.05 12.56
CA LEU A 23 6.98 -4.19 12.20
C LEU A 23 7.25 -5.06 13.42
N ASP A 24 7.23 -6.38 13.23
CA ASP A 24 7.65 -7.30 14.28
C ASP A 24 9.18 -7.28 14.50
N LYS A 25 9.67 -8.07 15.46
CA LYS A 25 11.10 -8.14 15.79
C LYS A 25 11.93 -8.74 14.65
N VAL A 26 11.39 -9.74 13.95
CA VAL A 26 12.07 -10.46 12.87
C VAL A 26 12.15 -9.59 11.62
N GLU A 27 11.07 -8.93 11.23
CA GLU A 27 11.01 -7.96 10.14
C GLU A 27 12.02 -6.84 10.34
N ARG A 28 12.09 -6.28 11.56
CA ARG A 28 13.08 -5.25 11.89
C ARG A 28 14.52 -5.76 11.79
N ALA A 29 14.79 -6.96 12.30
CA ALA A 29 16.12 -7.55 12.24
C ALA A 29 16.54 -7.85 10.80
N PHE A 30 15.65 -8.47 10.01
CA PHE A 30 15.86 -8.78 8.60
C PHE A 30 16.11 -7.52 7.77
N TYR A 31 15.32 -6.47 7.97
CA TYR A 31 15.51 -5.20 7.27
C TYR A 31 16.86 -4.55 7.58
N LYS A 32 17.26 -4.53 8.85
CA LYS A 32 18.57 -4.02 9.28
C LYS A 32 19.72 -4.85 8.68
N ALA A 33 19.60 -6.18 8.65
CA ALA A 33 20.57 -7.06 8.02
C ALA A 33 20.71 -6.76 6.52
N CYS A 34 19.59 -6.59 5.81
CA CYS A 34 19.58 -6.21 4.40
C CYS A 34 20.23 -4.83 4.16
N MET A 35 19.98 -3.85 5.02
CA MET A 35 20.65 -2.55 4.96
C MET A 35 22.17 -2.68 5.14
N LEU A 36 22.63 -3.45 6.12
CA LEU A 36 24.06 -3.67 6.37
C LEU A 36 24.73 -4.38 5.19
N TYR A 37 24.05 -5.41 4.65
CA TYR A 37 24.48 -6.11 3.46
C TYR A 37 24.59 -5.17 2.24
N ALA A 38 23.54 -4.40 1.96
CA ALA A 38 23.53 -3.43 0.87
C ALA A 38 24.57 -2.31 1.06
N ARG A 39 24.95 -1.98 2.29
CA ARG A 39 26.04 -1.02 2.56
C ARG A 39 27.40 -1.54 2.09
N ARG A 40 27.62 -2.86 2.13
CA ARG A 40 28.86 -3.51 1.68
C ARG A 40 28.83 -3.81 0.18
N VAL A 41 27.72 -4.35 -0.31
CA VAL A 41 27.57 -4.84 -1.70
C VAL A 41 26.97 -3.79 -2.65
N LYS A 42 26.62 -2.60 -2.14
CA LYS A 42 25.90 -1.48 -2.80
C LYS A 42 24.44 -1.75 -3.13
N TYR A 43 24.12 -2.94 -3.67
CA TYR A 43 22.78 -3.26 -4.16
C TYR A 43 22.35 -4.69 -3.84
N ILE A 44 21.06 -4.87 -3.58
CA ILE A 44 20.38 -6.17 -3.52
C ILE A 44 19.67 -6.40 -4.85
N VAL A 45 20.08 -7.44 -5.56
CA VAL A 45 19.49 -7.84 -6.86
C VAL A 45 18.74 -9.17 -6.78
N ASN A 46 18.97 -9.96 -5.74
CA ASN A 46 18.34 -11.26 -5.56
C ASN A 46 16.80 -11.09 -5.42
N ARG A 47 16.04 -11.70 -6.33
CA ARG A 47 14.57 -11.56 -6.40
C ARG A 47 13.87 -12.10 -5.16
N PHE A 48 14.38 -13.16 -4.55
CA PHE A 48 13.82 -13.73 -3.33
C PHE A 48 13.95 -12.74 -2.16
N LEU A 49 15.14 -12.17 -1.95
CA LEU A 49 15.35 -11.13 -0.93
C LEU A 49 14.51 -9.87 -1.20
N LEU A 50 14.39 -9.46 -2.46
CA LEU A 50 13.54 -8.33 -2.85
C LEU A 50 12.06 -8.62 -2.54
N GLY A 51 11.59 -9.83 -2.81
CA GLY A 51 10.22 -10.28 -2.51
C GLY A 51 9.93 -10.27 -1.00
N LEU A 52 10.89 -10.66 -0.16
CA LEU A 52 10.76 -10.57 1.31
C LEU A 52 10.84 -9.13 1.84
N LEU A 53 11.65 -8.26 1.22
CA LEU A 53 11.77 -6.85 1.62
C LEU A 53 10.55 -6.02 1.22
N GLN A 54 9.93 -6.33 0.08
CA GLN A 54 8.82 -5.57 -0.45
C GLN A 54 7.67 -5.35 0.54
N PRO A 55 7.09 -6.37 1.21
CA PRO A 55 6.02 -6.15 2.18
C PRO A 55 6.45 -5.28 3.37
N ILE A 56 7.71 -5.39 3.80
CA ILE A 56 8.26 -4.56 4.90
C ILE A 56 8.39 -3.09 4.45
N VAL A 57 8.91 -2.86 3.25
CA VAL A 57 8.99 -1.52 2.65
C VAL A 57 7.59 -0.91 2.50
N GLU A 58 6.61 -1.70 2.06
CA GLU A 58 5.23 -1.26 1.95
C GLU A 58 4.64 -0.87 3.32
N LYS A 59 4.87 -1.67 4.37
CA LYS A 59 4.47 -1.31 5.74
C LYS A 59 5.14 -0.01 6.20
N LEU A 60 6.46 0.13 6.02
CA LEU A 60 7.20 1.33 6.42
C LEU A 60 6.73 2.59 5.68
N THR A 61 6.44 2.47 4.39
CA THR A 61 6.12 3.62 3.54
C THR A 61 4.64 3.92 3.40
N ALA A 62 3.78 3.08 3.95
CA ALA A 62 2.34 3.27 3.98
C ALA A 62 1.97 4.62 4.60
N THR A 63 1.22 5.42 3.86
CA THR A 63 0.51 6.60 4.36
C THR A 63 -0.98 6.32 4.38
N PRO A 64 -1.78 7.04 5.21
CA PRO A 64 -3.23 6.91 5.20
C PRO A 64 -3.81 7.03 3.80
N LYS A 65 -3.29 7.97 3.00
CA LYS A 65 -3.68 8.15 1.60
C LYS A 65 -3.38 6.93 0.72
N THR A 66 -2.21 6.31 0.84
CA THR A 66 -1.89 5.09 0.07
C THR A 66 -2.71 3.88 0.51
N GLN A 67 -3.04 3.79 1.81
CA GLN A 67 -3.90 2.74 2.33
C GLN A 67 -5.33 2.92 1.83
N ALA A 68 -5.85 4.15 1.88
CA ALA A 68 -7.15 4.49 1.33
C ALA A 68 -7.20 4.16 -0.17
N LEU A 69 -6.22 4.60 -0.95
CA LEU A 69 -6.17 4.30 -2.38
C LEU A 69 -6.20 2.78 -2.68
N ARG A 70 -5.44 1.97 -1.92
CA ARG A 70 -5.47 0.50 -2.05
C ARG A 70 -6.86 -0.07 -1.75
N ALA A 71 -7.44 0.29 -0.60
CA ALA A 71 -8.76 -0.16 -0.20
C ALA A 71 -9.84 0.28 -1.20
N GLY A 72 -9.77 1.52 -1.68
CA GLY A 72 -10.66 2.08 -2.69
C GLY A 72 -10.59 1.33 -4.01
N LEU A 73 -9.39 0.97 -4.48
CA LEU A 73 -9.23 0.19 -5.70
C LEU A 73 -9.85 -1.21 -5.59
N GLU A 74 -9.75 -1.85 -4.42
CA GLU A 74 -10.43 -3.14 -4.18
C GLU A 74 -11.95 -3.00 -4.26
N ILE A 75 -12.50 -1.93 -3.69
CA ILE A 75 -13.94 -1.63 -3.75
C ILE A 75 -14.37 -1.36 -5.19
N VAL A 76 -13.64 -0.49 -5.90
CA VAL A 76 -13.93 -0.17 -7.29
C VAL A 76 -13.90 -1.40 -8.19
N LYS A 77 -12.94 -2.31 -8.00
CA LYS A 77 -12.91 -3.59 -8.73
C LYS A 77 -14.18 -4.41 -8.52
N ARG A 78 -14.62 -4.56 -7.27
CA ARG A 78 -15.86 -5.30 -6.92
C ARG A 78 -17.12 -4.58 -7.42
N MET A 79 -17.15 -3.25 -7.36
CA MET A 79 -18.26 -2.46 -7.89
C MET A 79 -18.33 -2.60 -9.41
N TYR A 80 -17.20 -2.52 -10.10
CA TYR A 80 -17.14 -2.63 -11.55
C TYR A 80 -17.70 -3.97 -12.04
N THR A 81 -17.31 -5.09 -11.43
CA THR A 81 -17.86 -6.41 -11.81
C THR A 81 -19.38 -6.47 -11.62
N CYS A 82 -19.88 -6.01 -10.48
CA CYS A 82 -21.33 -5.96 -10.19
C CYS A 82 -22.09 -5.04 -11.16
N LEU A 83 -21.53 -3.88 -11.51
CA LEU A 83 -22.16 -2.91 -12.43
C LEU A 83 -22.20 -3.43 -13.87
N VAL A 84 -21.18 -4.18 -14.29
CA VAL A 84 -21.15 -4.87 -15.59
C VAL A 84 -22.22 -5.96 -15.62
N GLU A 85 -22.26 -6.83 -14.61
CA GLU A 85 -23.24 -7.93 -14.51
C GLU A 85 -24.69 -7.42 -14.55
N LYS A 86 -24.96 -6.28 -13.90
CA LYS A 86 -26.29 -5.66 -13.85
C LYS A 86 -26.61 -4.77 -15.06
N GLY A 87 -25.72 -4.68 -16.05
CA GLY A 87 -25.93 -3.84 -17.24
C GLY A 87 -25.98 -2.33 -16.95
N VAL A 88 -25.59 -1.87 -15.76
CA VAL A 88 -25.73 -0.48 -15.34
C VAL A 88 -24.87 0.46 -16.19
N LEU A 89 -23.71 -0.03 -16.62
CA LEU A 89 -22.80 0.76 -17.44
C LEU A 89 -23.34 1.08 -18.85
N ALA A 90 -24.41 0.40 -19.30
CA ALA A 90 -25.04 0.68 -20.58
C ALA A 90 -25.93 1.93 -20.52
N TRP A 91 -26.71 2.10 -19.44
CA TRP A 91 -27.61 3.24 -19.28
C TRP A 91 -27.00 4.39 -18.46
N ALA A 92 -25.98 4.11 -17.64
CA ALA A 92 -25.24 5.11 -16.85
C ALA A 92 -23.73 5.07 -17.15
N PRO A 93 -23.28 5.51 -18.34
CA PRO A 93 -21.88 5.43 -18.74
C PRO A 93 -20.96 6.33 -17.87
N TYR A 94 -21.47 7.44 -17.33
CA TYR A 94 -20.72 8.36 -16.46
C TYR A 94 -20.17 7.70 -15.20
N VAL A 95 -20.79 6.62 -14.73
CA VAL A 95 -20.29 5.84 -13.59
C VAL A 95 -18.88 5.31 -13.87
N ARG A 96 -18.55 4.98 -15.13
CA ARG A 96 -17.19 4.55 -15.51
C ARG A 96 -16.16 5.64 -15.24
N LEU A 97 -16.51 6.91 -15.51
CA LEU A 97 -15.61 8.04 -15.28
C LEU A 97 -15.30 8.19 -13.78
N TRP A 98 -16.32 8.07 -12.93
CA TRP A 98 -16.15 8.14 -11.48
C TRP A 98 -15.26 7.01 -10.96
N LEU A 99 -15.44 5.78 -11.44
CA LEU A 99 -14.60 4.63 -11.05
C LEU A 99 -13.12 4.78 -11.46
N THR A 100 -12.82 5.63 -12.45
CA THR A 100 -11.45 5.97 -12.83
C THR A 100 -10.89 7.19 -12.09
N GLU A 101 -11.74 7.99 -11.46
CA GLU A 101 -11.34 9.23 -10.82
C GLU A 101 -10.63 8.95 -9.49
N ARG A 102 -9.39 9.44 -9.37
CA ARG A 102 -8.54 9.16 -8.20
C ARG A 102 -9.14 9.66 -6.88
N SER A 103 -9.75 10.85 -6.89
CA SER A 103 -10.45 11.46 -5.75
C SER A 103 -11.57 10.54 -5.24
N PHE A 104 -12.37 9.99 -6.15
CA PHE A 104 -13.46 9.08 -5.86
C PHE A 104 -12.96 7.75 -5.29
N ILE A 105 -11.91 7.17 -5.87
CA ILE A 105 -11.27 5.96 -5.35
C ILE A 105 -10.73 6.21 -3.93
N GLU A 106 -10.04 7.32 -3.71
CA GLU A 106 -9.51 7.68 -2.39
C GLU A 106 -10.65 7.87 -1.38
N TYR A 107 -11.76 8.53 -1.76
CA TYR A 107 -12.95 8.67 -0.93
C TYR A 107 -13.52 7.32 -0.49
N LEU A 108 -13.76 6.39 -1.42
CA LEU A 108 -14.24 5.04 -1.09
C LEU A 108 -13.29 4.32 -0.14
N GLY A 109 -11.99 4.49 -0.36
CA GLY A 109 -10.94 3.98 0.50
C GLY A 109 -11.01 4.51 1.93
N PHE A 110 -11.11 5.83 2.10
CA PHE A 110 -11.24 6.46 3.41
C PHE A 110 -12.53 6.05 4.11
N MET A 111 -13.66 5.98 3.38
CA MET A 111 -14.92 5.48 3.93
C MET A 111 -14.75 4.07 4.49
N LYS A 112 -14.08 3.17 3.76
CA LYS A 112 -13.83 1.80 4.23
C LYS A 112 -12.92 1.72 5.44
N LEU A 113 -11.83 2.50 5.44
CA LEU A 113 -10.89 2.52 6.57
C LEU A 113 -11.52 3.12 7.83
N ASN A 114 -12.42 4.09 7.69
CA ASN A 114 -13.11 4.74 8.79
C ASN A 114 -14.41 4.02 9.18
N THR A 115 -14.86 3.00 8.44
CA THR A 115 -16.14 2.30 8.71
C THR A 115 -16.19 1.72 10.14
N SER A 116 -15.06 1.29 10.71
CA SER A 116 -15.01 0.82 12.11
C SER A 116 -15.24 1.94 13.14
N VAL A 117 -14.95 3.20 12.78
CA VAL A 117 -15.16 4.37 13.65
C VAL A 117 -16.64 4.75 13.70
N TYR A 118 -17.39 4.49 12.64
CA TYR A 118 -18.82 4.86 12.53
C TYR A 118 -19.79 3.74 12.93
N LEU A 119 -19.34 2.48 12.97
CA LEU A 119 -20.19 1.34 13.37
C LEU A 119 -20.02 0.92 14.84
N GLY A 120 -19.12 1.53 15.61
CA GLY A 120 -19.05 1.34 17.06
C GLY A 120 -18.94 -0.13 17.52
N VAL A 121 -18.16 -0.95 16.80
CA VAL A 121 -17.81 -2.32 17.20
C VAL A 121 -16.34 -2.39 17.56
#